data_AF-A0AA42Z259-F1
#
_entry.id   AF-A0AA42Z259-F1
#
_cell.length_a   1.000
_cell.length_b   1.000
_cell.length_c   1.000
_cell.angle_alpha   90.00
_cell.angle_beta   90.00
_cell.angle_gamma   90.00
#
_symmetry.space_group_name_H-M   'P 1'
#
loop_
_entity.id
_entity.type
_entity.pdbx_description
1 polymer ?
#
loop_
_entity_poly.entity_id
_entity_poly.type
_entity_poly.pdbx_seq_one_letter_code
_entity_poly.pdbx_strand_id
1 'polypeptide(L)'
;MELPPCGLYRTTASFGSIPAGRLVYFHNHGNPGPGIYLPKEWRYNHAEFQGNGQVIEDLDLVRFLEPLPPEGFYRVVEPFHCCEKQCRLFEREALLQLGYNADAEPILFTPELVDSMLAVPAQGWKTTLATTKNLRQLRVPISKRDNLPPQ
;
A
#
# COMPACT_ATOMS: atom_id res chain seq x y z
N MET A 1 16.73 -20.25 6.43
CA MET A 1 15.43 -19.81 5.90
C MET A 1 15.66 -18.51 5.15
N GLU A 2 15.10 -18.35 3.95
CA GLU A 2 15.19 -17.09 3.21
C GLU A 2 14.11 -16.14 3.73
N LEU A 3 14.48 -14.90 4.07
CA LEU A 3 13.53 -13.89 4.54
C LEU A 3 12.72 -13.33 3.36
N PRO A 4 11.45 -12.96 3.58
CA PRO A 4 10.68 -12.33 2.52
C PRO A 4 11.28 -10.96 2.12
N PRO A 5 10.95 -10.44 0.93
CA PRO A 5 11.49 -9.16 0.48
C PRO A 5 11.00 -7.98 1.35
N CYS A 6 11.76 -6.89 1.38
CA CYS A 6 11.26 -5.66 1.99
C CYS A 6 9.98 -5.19 1.31
N GLY A 7 9.01 -4.69 2.07
CA GLY A 7 7.75 -4.24 1.49
C GLY A 7 6.60 -4.17 2.48
N LEU A 8 5.39 -4.03 1.93
CA LEU A 8 4.16 -3.95 2.70
C LEU A 8 3.61 -5.35 2.95
N TYR A 9 3.17 -5.56 4.18
CA TYR A 9 2.58 -6.82 4.62
C TYR A 9 1.35 -6.58 5.48
N ARG A 10 0.48 -7.57 5.50
CA ARG A 10 -0.61 -7.71 6.46
C ARG A 10 -0.25 -8.81 7.45
N THR A 11 -0.44 -8.55 8.73
CA THR A 11 -0.25 -9.57 9.76
C THR A 11 -1.42 -10.56 9.72
N THR A 12 -1.15 -11.86 9.74
CA THR A 12 -2.18 -12.92 9.75
C THR A 12 -2.40 -13.52 11.14
N ALA A 13 -1.46 -13.27 12.05
CA ALA A 13 -1.56 -13.55 13.48
C ALA A 13 -0.95 -12.38 14.28
N SER A 14 -1.28 -12.31 15.57
CA SER A 14 -0.62 -11.38 16.48
C SER A 14 0.81 -11.82 16.76
N PHE A 15 1.76 -10.87 16.80
CA PHE A 15 3.12 -11.12 17.25
C PHE A 15 3.60 -9.96 18.14
N GLY A 16 4.08 -10.29 19.33
CA GLY A 16 4.38 -9.28 20.36
C GLY A 16 3.16 -8.40 20.66
N SER A 17 3.31 -7.08 20.48
CA SER A 17 2.25 -6.08 20.67
C SER A 17 1.44 -5.78 19.39
N ILE A 18 1.80 -6.38 18.26
CA ILE A 18 1.19 -6.09 16.97
C ILE A 18 0.02 -7.06 16.75
N PRO A 19 -1.23 -6.57 16.61
CA PRO A 19 -2.39 -7.44 16.40
C PRO A 19 -2.40 -8.06 15.00
N ALA A 20 -3.21 -9.09 14.81
CA ALA A 20 -3.53 -9.62 13.49
C ALA A 20 -4.32 -8.59 12.65
N GLY A 21 -4.22 -8.69 11.33
CA GLY A 21 -4.88 -7.81 10.37
C GLY A 21 -4.25 -6.43 10.23
N ARG A 22 -3.05 -6.19 10.77
CA ARG A 22 -2.39 -4.89 10.80
C ARG A 22 -1.55 -4.65 9.55
N LEU A 23 -1.60 -3.44 8.99
CA LEU A 23 -0.64 -2.99 7.98
C LEU A 23 0.73 -2.78 8.63
N VAL A 24 1.77 -3.34 8.03
CA VAL A 24 3.16 -3.15 8.45
C VAL A 24 4.08 -3.02 7.25
N TYR A 25 5.23 -2.36 7.45
CA TYR A 25 6.36 -2.44 6.54
C TYR A 25 7.41 -3.38 7.14
N PHE A 26 7.84 -4.37 6.37
CA PHE A 26 8.93 -5.28 6.74
C PHE A 26 10.22 -4.86 6.06
N HIS A 27 11.31 -4.83 6.83
CA HIS A 27 12.66 -4.58 6.34
C HIS A 27 13.57 -5.74 6.74
N ASN A 28 14.15 -6.44 5.77
CA ASN A 28 14.81 -7.73 6.01
C ASN A 28 16.33 -7.64 6.32
N HIS A 29 16.93 -6.46 6.29
CA HIS A 29 18.39 -6.27 6.45
C HIS A 29 18.77 -5.07 7.33
N GLY A 30 17.97 -4.77 8.37
CA GLY A 30 18.29 -3.72 9.33
C GLY A 30 19.48 -4.06 10.23
N ASN A 31 19.93 -3.07 11.02
CA ASN A 31 20.89 -3.24 12.11
C ASN A 31 20.17 -2.91 13.43
N PRO A 32 20.01 -3.86 14.38
CA PRO A 32 20.72 -5.14 14.53
C PRO A 32 20.15 -6.34 13.74
N GLY A 33 19.03 -6.18 13.04
CA GLY A 33 18.45 -7.26 12.23
C GLY A 33 17.17 -6.84 11.49
N PRO A 34 16.40 -7.80 10.97
CA PRO A 34 15.11 -7.54 10.33
C PRO A 34 14.14 -6.81 11.28
N GLY A 35 13.34 -5.91 10.73
CA GLY A 35 12.45 -5.05 11.50
C GLY A 35 11.06 -4.91 10.91
N ILE A 36 10.09 -4.68 11.79
CA ILE A 36 8.69 -4.39 11.47
C ILE A 36 8.39 -2.96 11.89
N TYR A 37 7.83 -2.19 10.96
CA TYR A 37 7.52 -0.78 11.14
C TYR A 37 6.02 -0.59 11.02
N LEU A 38 5.43 0.08 12.03
CA LEU A 38 4.00 0.40 12.03
C LEU A 38 3.74 1.70 11.26
N PRO A 39 2.57 1.83 10.61
CA PRO A 39 2.15 3.09 10.03
C PRO A 39 2.00 4.14 11.13
N LYS A 40 2.51 5.35 10.87
CA LYS A 40 2.47 6.51 11.75
C LYS A 40 1.39 7.49 11.30
N GLU A 41 1.38 7.82 10.01
CA GLU A 41 0.42 8.73 9.39
C GLU A 41 0.23 8.39 7.91
N TRP A 42 -0.73 9.04 7.26
CA TRP A 42 -0.95 8.93 5.82
C TRP A 42 -0.71 10.27 5.16
N ARG A 43 0.15 10.30 4.13
CA ARG A 43 0.39 11.49 3.31
C ARG A 43 0.12 11.14 1.86
N TYR A 44 -0.75 11.92 1.21
CA TYR A 44 -1.16 11.68 -0.18
C TYR A 44 -1.63 10.23 -0.43
N ASN A 45 -2.40 9.69 0.53
CA ASN A 45 -2.92 8.31 0.55
C ASN A 45 -1.87 7.20 0.64
N HIS A 46 -0.62 7.54 0.96
CA HIS A 46 0.45 6.59 1.26
C HIS A 46 0.69 6.49 2.76
N ALA A 47 0.94 5.28 3.25
CA ALA A 47 1.36 5.08 4.62
C ALA A 47 2.80 5.58 4.83
N GLU A 48 2.99 6.49 5.78
CA GLU A 48 4.29 6.83 6.33
C GLU A 48 4.56 6.00 7.57
N PHE A 49 5.67 5.28 7.59
CA PHE A 49 6.02 4.37 8.66
C PHE A 49 6.87 5.04 9.74
N GLN A 50 6.83 4.50 10.95
CA GLN A 50 7.70 4.94 12.05
C GLN A 50 9.18 4.88 11.63
N GLY A 51 10.01 5.77 12.19
CA GLY A 51 11.46 5.75 11.92
C GLY A 51 12.20 4.59 12.62
N ASN A 52 11.66 4.13 13.75
CA ASN A 52 12.21 3.02 14.52
C ASN A 52 11.25 1.83 14.43
N GLY A 53 11.73 0.73 13.90
CA GLY A 53 10.99 -0.53 13.81
C GLY A 53 11.22 -1.41 15.03
N GLN A 54 10.32 -2.35 15.25
CA GLN A 54 10.51 -3.45 16.19
C GLN A 54 11.38 -4.53 15.52
N VAL A 55 12.52 -4.86 16.12
CA VAL A 55 13.38 -5.95 15.64
C VAL A 55 12.65 -7.29 15.81
N ILE A 56 12.72 -8.14 14.79
CA ILE A 56 12.21 -9.51 14.87
C ILE A 56 13.29 -10.40 15.50
N GLU A 57 13.08 -10.82 16.75
CA GLU A 57 13.99 -11.73 17.45
C GLU A 57 13.82 -13.19 16.99
N ASP A 58 12.56 -13.62 16.82
CA ASP A 58 12.20 -14.93 16.29
C ASP A 58 11.82 -14.82 14.80
N LEU A 59 12.73 -15.24 13.93
CA LEU A 59 12.53 -15.15 12.47
C LEU A 59 11.38 -16.03 11.98
N ASP A 60 10.92 -17.03 12.73
CA ASP A 60 9.76 -17.83 12.35
C ASP A 60 8.48 -17.00 12.27
N LEU A 61 8.44 -15.83 12.93
CA LEU A 61 7.30 -14.92 12.89
C LEU A 61 7.02 -14.35 11.49
N VAL A 62 8.00 -14.36 10.58
CA VAL A 62 7.79 -13.88 9.19
C VAL A 62 6.75 -14.72 8.44
N ARG A 63 6.46 -15.95 8.87
CA ARG A 63 5.38 -16.78 8.30
C ARG A 63 3.99 -16.18 8.50
N PHE A 64 3.85 -15.25 9.44
CA PHE A 64 2.60 -14.55 9.70
C PHE A 64 2.47 -13.25 8.89
N LEU A 65 3.38 -12.98 7.96
CA LEU A 65 3.33 -11.81 7.09
C LEU A 65 2.78 -12.22 5.71
N GLU A 66 1.59 -11.74 5.39
CA GLU A 66 0.99 -11.87 4.07
C GLU A 66 1.44 -10.67 3.19
N PRO A 67 2.12 -10.89 2.05
CA PRO A 67 2.60 -9.80 1.22
C PRO A 67 1.46 -9.02 0.59
N LEU A 68 1.61 -7.69 0.56
CA LEU A 68 0.66 -6.78 -0.09
C LEU A 68 1.26 -6.18 -1.36
N PRO A 69 0.45 -5.95 -2.41
CA PRO A 69 0.88 -5.11 -3.53
C PRO A 69 1.35 -3.74 -3.01
N PRO A 70 2.46 -3.20 -3.56
CA PRO A 70 2.96 -1.89 -3.14
C PRO A 70 1.93 -0.80 -3.38
N GLU A 71 1.88 0.21 -2.51
CA GLU A 71 1.11 1.42 -2.78
C GLU A 71 1.62 2.14 -4.03
N GLY A 72 0.77 2.96 -4.64
CA GLY A 72 1.15 3.81 -5.78
C GLY A 72 0.12 3.77 -6.90
N PHE A 73 0.54 4.19 -8.10
CA PHE A 73 -0.36 4.25 -9.25
C PHE A 73 -0.45 2.93 -9.99
N TYR A 74 -1.67 2.61 -10.42
CA TYR A 74 -2.04 1.41 -11.15
C TYR A 74 -2.94 1.79 -12.32
N ARG A 75 -2.90 0.98 -13.38
CA ARG A 75 -3.94 0.97 -14.41
C ARG A 75 -4.80 -0.27 -14.26
N VAL A 76 -6.09 -0.14 -14.56
CA VAL A 76 -7.01 -1.28 -14.64
C VAL A 76 -6.77 -2.05 -15.93
N VAL A 77 -6.51 -3.36 -15.83
CA VAL A 77 -6.37 -4.24 -17.00
C VAL A 77 -7.67 -4.97 -17.35
N GLU A 78 -8.50 -5.26 -16.35
CA GLU A 78 -9.81 -5.88 -16.52
C GLU A 78 -10.86 -5.11 -15.72
N PRO A 79 -12.02 -4.72 -16.30
CA PRO A 79 -13.02 -3.96 -15.58
C PRO A 79 -13.55 -4.71 -14.35
N PHE A 80 -13.80 -3.99 -13.26
CA PHE A 80 -14.33 -4.58 -12.03
C PHE A 80 -15.07 -3.55 -11.19
N HIS A 81 -15.89 -4.06 -10.26
CA HIS A 81 -16.55 -3.22 -9.28
C HIS A 81 -15.78 -3.19 -7.95
N CYS A 82 -15.86 -2.07 -7.22
CA CYS A 82 -15.16 -1.91 -5.94
C CYS A 82 -15.49 -3.00 -4.90
N CYS A 83 -16.73 -3.50 -4.91
CA CYS A 83 -17.26 -4.49 -3.97
C CYS A 83 -18.47 -5.23 -4.57
N GLU A 84 -19.01 -6.20 -3.83
CA GLU A 84 -20.19 -7.01 -4.23
C GLU A 84 -21.45 -6.17 -4.46
N LYS A 85 -21.58 -5.03 -3.78
CA LYS A 85 -22.70 -4.09 -3.97
C LYS A 85 -22.59 -3.25 -5.24
N GLN A 86 -21.50 -3.39 -5.99
CA GLN A 86 -21.29 -2.73 -7.28
C GLN A 86 -21.43 -1.20 -7.26
N CYS A 87 -21.05 -0.56 -6.14
CA CYS A 87 -21.21 0.89 -5.96
C CYS A 87 -20.41 1.75 -6.96
N ARG A 88 -19.29 1.23 -7.47
CA ARG A 88 -18.43 1.90 -8.45
C ARG A 88 -17.83 0.89 -9.41
N LEU A 89 -17.97 1.15 -10.70
CA LEU A 89 -17.25 0.46 -11.77
C LEU A 89 -15.90 1.17 -12.02
N PHE A 90 -14.84 0.38 -12.12
CA PHE A 90 -13.55 0.82 -12.64
C PHE A 90 -13.34 0.22 -14.02
N GLU A 91 -13.31 1.08 -15.03
CA GLU A 91 -13.19 0.69 -16.44
C GLU A 91 -11.74 0.35 -16.80
N ARG A 92 -11.56 -0.38 -17.90
CA ARG A 92 -10.21 -0.69 -18.42
C ARG A 92 -9.45 0.60 -18.73
N GLU A 93 -8.14 0.58 -18.47
CA GLU A 93 -7.22 1.73 -18.56
C GLU A 93 -7.51 2.88 -17.58
N ALA A 94 -8.48 2.75 -16.67
CA ALA A 94 -8.64 3.76 -15.61
C ALA A 94 -7.36 3.85 -14.76
N LEU A 95 -6.92 5.08 -14.51
CA LEU A 95 -5.82 5.38 -13.58
C LEU A 95 -6.36 5.35 -12.15
N LEU A 96 -5.68 4.60 -11.29
CA LEU A 96 -6.01 4.48 -9.87
C LEU A 96 -4.75 4.67 -9.02
N GLN A 97 -4.90 5.21 -7.83
CA GLN A 97 -3.89 5.06 -6.77
C GLN A 97 -4.38 3.98 -5.79
N LEU A 98 -3.52 3.04 -5.46
CA LEU A 98 -3.72 2.05 -4.41
C LEU A 98 -3.05 2.55 -3.13
N GLY A 99 -3.83 2.64 -2.05
CA GLY A 99 -3.38 2.86 -0.69
C GLY A 99 -3.99 1.82 0.26
N TYR A 100 -3.58 1.81 1.51
CA TYR A 100 -4.15 0.94 2.55
C TYR A 100 -4.55 1.73 3.78
N ASN A 101 -5.53 1.26 4.55
CA ASN A 101 -5.72 1.76 5.91
C ASN A 101 -4.84 1.01 6.93
N ALA A 102 -4.99 1.36 8.20
CA ALA A 102 -4.23 0.75 9.29
C ALA A 102 -4.51 -0.76 9.47
N ASP A 103 -5.62 -1.26 8.94
CA ASP A 103 -6.03 -2.68 9.00
C ASP A 103 -5.69 -3.42 7.71
N ALA A 104 -4.78 -2.87 6.91
CA ALA A 104 -4.33 -3.40 5.62
C ALA A 104 -5.47 -3.62 4.61
N GLU A 105 -6.60 -2.93 4.76
CA GLU A 105 -7.68 -2.95 3.77
C GLU A 105 -7.29 -2.04 2.60
N PRO A 106 -7.34 -2.54 1.35
CA PRO A 106 -7.00 -1.73 0.18
C PRO A 106 -8.08 -0.68 -0.12
N ILE A 107 -7.62 0.50 -0.49
CA ILE A 107 -8.44 1.64 -0.91
C ILE A 107 -7.98 2.10 -2.29
N LEU A 108 -8.92 2.26 -3.21
CA LEU A 108 -8.68 2.76 -4.56
C LEU A 108 -9.14 4.21 -4.67
N PHE A 109 -8.20 5.10 -4.97
CA PHE A 109 -8.45 6.50 -5.23
C PHE A 109 -8.43 6.72 -6.74
N THR A 110 -9.41 7.45 -7.27
CA THR A 110 -9.47 7.79 -8.70
C THR A 110 -8.93 9.21 -8.85
N PRO A 111 -7.72 9.41 -9.42
CA PRO A 111 -7.22 10.74 -9.69
C PRO A 111 -8.12 11.49 -10.67
N GLU A 112 -8.17 12.80 -10.52
CA GLU A 112 -8.99 13.72 -11.31
C GLU A 112 -8.11 14.81 -11.90
N LEU A 113 -8.51 15.37 -13.04
CA LEU A 113 -7.90 16.59 -13.56
C LEU A 113 -8.64 17.80 -12.97
N VAL A 114 -7.95 18.57 -12.14
CA VAL A 114 -8.45 19.80 -11.51
C VAL A 114 -7.50 20.93 -11.89
N ASP A 115 -8.00 21.97 -12.57
CA ASP A 115 -7.19 23.09 -13.06
C ASP A 115 -5.95 22.66 -13.86
N SER A 116 -6.13 21.66 -14.73
CA SER A 116 -5.06 21.02 -15.53
C SER A 116 -3.99 20.28 -14.73
N MET A 117 -4.19 20.07 -13.43
CA MET A 117 -3.33 19.26 -12.56
C MET A 117 -3.99 17.93 -12.24
N LEU A 118 -3.19 16.86 -12.18
CA LEU A 118 -3.66 15.58 -11.66
C LEU A 118 -3.73 15.66 -10.14
N ALA A 119 -4.94 15.72 -9.60
CA ALA A 119 -5.21 15.70 -8.17
C ALA A 119 -5.69 14.32 -7.75
N VAL A 120 -5.22 13.81 -6.61
CA VAL A 120 -5.79 12.59 -6.02
C VAL A 120 -6.68 12.96 -4.85
N PRO A 121 -7.95 12.53 -4.83
CA PRO A 121 -8.85 12.85 -3.73
C PRO A 121 -8.39 12.19 -2.42
N ALA A 122 -8.78 12.80 -1.30
CA ALA A 122 -8.53 12.26 0.04
C ALA A 122 -9.45 11.07 0.39
N GLN A 123 -10.55 10.90 -0.34
CA GLN A 123 -11.49 9.80 -0.18
C GLN A 123 -11.38 8.83 -1.36
N GLY A 124 -11.49 7.55 -1.06
CA GLY A 124 -11.43 6.48 -2.06
C GLY A 124 -12.43 5.38 -1.76
N TRP A 125 -12.40 4.36 -2.61
CA TRP A 125 -13.31 3.22 -2.54
C TRP A 125 -12.61 2.05 -1.89
N LYS A 126 -13.15 1.58 -0.75
CA LYS A 126 -12.70 0.32 -0.15
C LYS A 126 -12.89 -0.83 -1.14
N THR A 127 -11.92 -1.74 -1.19
CA THR A 127 -11.98 -2.94 -2.01
C THR A 127 -11.39 -4.14 -1.27
N THR A 128 -11.08 -5.22 -1.99
CA THR A 128 -10.47 -6.43 -1.44
C THR A 128 -9.15 -6.72 -2.15
N LEU A 129 -8.25 -7.47 -1.50
CA LEU A 129 -6.98 -7.86 -2.15
C LEU A 129 -7.21 -8.67 -3.43
N ALA A 130 -8.32 -9.40 -3.53
CA ALA A 130 -8.67 -10.17 -4.72
C ALA A 130 -8.88 -9.31 -5.98
N THR A 131 -9.25 -8.02 -5.84
CA THR A 131 -9.43 -7.13 -7.00
C THR A 131 -8.09 -6.64 -7.58
N THR A 132 -7.00 -6.72 -6.81
CA THR A 132 -5.66 -6.29 -7.27
C THR A 132 -5.13 -7.08 -8.45
N LYS A 133 -5.64 -8.30 -8.68
CA LYS A 133 -5.37 -9.10 -9.90
C LYS A 133 -5.80 -8.41 -11.20
N ASN A 134 -6.76 -7.48 -11.12
CA ASN A 134 -7.26 -6.70 -12.24
C ASN A 134 -6.48 -5.40 -12.44
N LEU A 135 -5.41 -5.19 -11.68
CA LEU A 135 -4.58 -3.98 -11.70
C LEU A 135 -3.17 -4.30 -12.18
N ARG A 136 -2.54 -3.33 -12.83
CA ARG A 136 -1.11 -3.37 -13.17
C ARG A 136 -0.43 -2.12 -12.65
N GLN A 137 0.60 -2.30 -11.82
CA GLN A 137 1.36 -1.19 -11.26
C GLN A 137 2.03 -0.38 -12.37
N LEU A 138 1.90 0.94 -12.28
CA LEU A 138 2.63 1.90 -13.10
C LEU A 138 3.90 2.32 -12.37
N ARG A 139 5.00 2.37 -13.12
CA ARG A 139 6.28 2.88 -12.58
C ARG A 139 6.32 4.40 -12.73
N VAL A 140 5.75 5.09 -11.75
CA VAL A 140 5.73 6.55 -11.72
C VAL A 140 6.98 7.05 -10.95
N PRO A 141 7.87 7.84 -11.57
CA PRO A 141 9.00 8.43 -10.87
C PRO A 141 8.54 9.39 -9.77
N ILE A 142 9.19 9.33 -8.60
CA ILE A 142 8.95 10.26 -7.50
C ILE A 142 10.00 11.38 -7.58
N SER A 143 9.53 12.61 -7.79
CA SER A 143 10.36 13.81 -7.79
C SER A 143 9.98 14.71 -6.62
N LYS A 144 10.96 15.35 -5.98
CA LYS A 144 10.69 16.45 -5.05
C LYS A 144 10.29 17.69 -5.86
N ARG A 145 9.37 18.49 -5.32
CA ARG A 145 8.87 19.71 -5.99
C ARG A 145 10.02 20.62 -6.45
N ASP A 146 11.05 20.75 -5.64
CA ASP A 146 12.23 21.59 -5.91
C ASP A 146 13.10 21.09 -7.09
N ASN A 147 12.88 19.85 -7.55
CA ASN A 147 13.61 19.23 -8.65
C ASN A 147 12.84 19.26 -9.98
N LEU A 148 11.60 19.76 -9.99
CA LEU A 148 10.84 19.90 -11.23
C LEU A 148 11.18 21.24 -11.90
N PRO A 149 11.34 21.28 -13.23
CA PRO A 149 11.44 22.55 -13.93
C PRO A 149 10.18 23.41 -13.67
N PRO A 150 10.28 24.74 -13.73
CA PRO A 150 9.12 25.61 -13.65
C PRO A 150 8.07 25.16 -14.69
N GLN A 151 6.82 25.02 -14.25
CA GLN A 151 5.69 24.68 -15.13
C GLN A 151 5.05 25.94 -15.71
#